data_AF-H2ZHX9-F1
#
_entry.id   AF-H2ZHX9-F1
#
_cell.length_a   1.000
_cell.length_b   1.000
_cell.length_c   1.000
_cell.angle_alpha   90.00
_cell.angle_beta   90.00
_cell.angle_gamma   90.00
#
_symmetry.space_group_name_H-M   'P 1'
#
loop_
_entity.id
_entity.type
_entity.pdbx_description
1 polymer ?
#
loop_
_entity_poly.entity_id
_entity_poly.type
_entity_poly.pdbx_seq_one_letter_code
_entity_poly.pdbx_strand_id
1 'polypeptide(L)'
;MRAVGMLRECEDDVSRSLRISKSQPATPDEPALLQAVLARLKFVRLFLQLLSPFGNKEKEVLQGNRKLLGQLSEQLTIIDKTTNLGLASSNTDDGHEVSYGFDPLVNQRLLPPTFPRYTKLRSKNEIGHCYGELIKCLLSVVDMTTLTSFQSILDFIVEFSHSEPSVLSRSIAQITFLPENRRIFATQPLGEALRESIRTFNSPPSLSTKFPNIQSNLQVKSCLDSFLIRATRTMAKLVQAYGHNYARQREKLSAVLEDLGILQDEADRCDTDINALMHALDPNAGKSHLTCVGSWALYHTLRVMTQYIVSGFVLQLYSDHEYHYIYWYLAEVLLSWQLTTLNRAEGQLQSDESLADPTPSNKQRSHKKAKKNKKKCKVHAREIVLTQGMQMMAAGCFKALLGFFLEGKMRTPDFSFDNEGIRYEHRFSPFISVGTPPFMPYKQFQEMTDVGQYFPAPTAQDLYLSSSKHFAQAKQAYESIAAAGEIQNLLLVAKTNLVMTKLLAGGHKQSSSSRPQFDFTVNSIFPIIRVL
;
A
#
# COMPACT_ATOMS: atom_id res chain seq x y z
N MET A 1 4.89 27.71 -22.34
CA MET A 1 5.90 28.50 -21.58
C MET A 1 6.93 29.06 -22.55
N ARG A 2 7.23 30.38 -22.50
CA ARG A 2 8.23 31.04 -23.36
C ARG A 2 9.62 30.37 -23.29
N ALA A 3 10.03 29.95 -22.09
CA ALA A 3 11.29 29.25 -21.86
C ALA A 3 11.44 27.94 -22.68
N VAL A 4 10.35 27.19 -22.86
CA VAL A 4 10.38 25.94 -23.68
C VAL A 4 10.68 26.26 -25.15
N GLY A 5 10.15 27.37 -25.67
CA GLY A 5 10.44 27.85 -27.01
C GLY A 5 11.89 28.28 -27.17
N MET A 6 12.40 29.10 -26.24
CA MET A 6 13.80 29.56 -26.26
C MET A 6 14.79 28.40 -26.15
N LEU A 7 14.52 27.40 -25.30
CA LEU A 7 15.37 26.20 -25.20
C LEU A 7 15.40 25.40 -26.51
N ARG A 8 14.29 25.39 -27.26
CA ARG A 8 14.22 24.72 -28.56
C ARG A 8 15.09 25.42 -29.61
N GLU A 9 15.09 26.75 -29.62
CA GLU A 9 15.98 27.54 -30.48
C GLU A 9 17.46 27.23 -30.17
N CYS A 10 17.83 27.20 -28.88
CA CYS A 10 19.18 26.80 -28.48
C CYS A 10 19.53 25.35 -28.89
N GLU A 11 18.58 24.41 -28.79
CA GLU A 11 18.78 23.03 -29.26
C GLU A 11 19.03 22.96 -30.76
N ASP A 12 18.31 23.74 -31.56
CA ASP A 12 18.45 23.77 -33.01
C ASP A 12 19.81 24.36 -33.43
N ASP A 13 20.26 25.41 -32.76
CA ASP A 13 21.58 26.02 -33.00
C ASP A 13 22.72 25.06 -32.62
N VAL A 14 22.69 24.47 -31.41
CA VAL A 14 23.69 23.48 -30.98
C VAL A 14 23.66 22.24 -31.87
N SER A 15 22.48 21.81 -32.32
CA SER A 15 22.34 20.70 -33.28
C SER A 15 22.98 21.02 -34.62
N ARG A 16 22.88 22.27 -35.10
CA ARG A 16 23.53 22.73 -36.33
C ARG A 16 25.05 22.71 -36.17
N SER A 17 25.57 23.27 -35.07
CA SER A 17 27.00 23.26 -34.75
C SER A 17 27.55 21.84 -34.61
N LEU A 18 26.80 20.93 -33.98
CA LEU A 18 27.21 19.53 -33.84
C LEU A 18 27.33 18.82 -35.20
N ARG A 19 26.44 19.12 -36.16
CA ARG A 19 26.53 18.55 -37.51
C ARG A 19 27.79 19.04 -38.24
N ILE A 20 28.11 20.32 -38.12
CA ILE A 20 29.31 20.91 -38.72
C ILE A 20 30.57 20.32 -38.08
N SER A 21 30.64 20.30 -36.75
CA SER A 21 31.79 19.79 -35.99
C SER A 21 32.06 18.29 -36.24
N LYS A 22 31.03 17.48 -36.53
CA LYS A 22 31.24 16.08 -36.94
C LYS A 22 32.00 15.93 -38.27
N SER A 23 31.87 16.90 -39.18
CA SER A 23 32.58 16.90 -40.47
C SER A 23 33.91 17.65 -40.42
N GLN A 24 33.96 18.74 -39.67
CA GLN A 24 35.12 19.62 -39.53
C GLN A 24 35.24 20.06 -38.07
N PRO A 25 35.80 19.21 -37.18
CA PRO A 25 35.96 19.55 -35.78
C PRO A 25 37.08 20.59 -35.60
N ALA A 26 36.80 21.66 -34.86
CA ALA A 26 37.81 22.63 -34.45
C ALA A 26 38.79 22.03 -33.42
N THR A 27 38.30 21.11 -32.58
CA THR A 27 39.11 20.30 -31.66
C THR A 27 38.58 18.87 -31.59
N PRO A 28 39.42 17.86 -31.24
CA PRO A 28 38.99 16.45 -31.18
C PRO A 28 37.77 16.20 -30.27
N ASP A 29 37.65 16.98 -29.20
CA ASP A 29 36.60 16.82 -28.18
C ASP A 29 35.34 17.64 -28.47
N GLU A 30 35.37 18.56 -29.45
CA GLU A 30 34.26 19.47 -29.75
C GLU A 30 32.93 18.74 -30.05
N PRO A 31 32.88 17.66 -30.85
CA PRO A 31 31.63 16.94 -31.08
C PRO A 31 31.06 16.33 -29.79
N ALA A 32 31.92 15.85 -28.88
CA ALA A 32 31.51 15.27 -27.62
C ALA A 32 30.95 16.33 -26.67
N LEU A 33 31.59 17.51 -26.60
CA LEU A 33 31.13 18.66 -25.82
C LEU A 33 29.77 19.18 -26.33
N LEU A 34 29.61 19.35 -27.64
CA LEU A 34 28.35 19.78 -28.25
C LEU A 34 27.22 18.76 -28.01
N GLN A 35 27.52 17.45 -28.09
CA GLN A 35 26.57 16.40 -27.76
C GLN A 35 26.15 16.43 -26.28
N ALA A 36 27.10 16.69 -25.38
CA ALA A 36 26.86 16.80 -23.94
C ALA A 36 25.97 18.01 -23.60
N VAL A 37 26.20 19.16 -24.23
CA VAL A 37 25.37 20.37 -24.07
C VAL A 37 23.97 20.15 -24.65
N LEU A 38 23.88 19.59 -25.86
CA LEU A 38 22.59 19.32 -26.51
C LEU A 38 21.70 18.40 -25.67
N ALA A 39 22.27 17.35 -25.07
CA ALA A 39 21.52 16.43 -24.20
C ALA A 39 20.97 17.14 -22.96
N ARG A 40 21.75 18.02 -22.33
CA ARG A 40 21.34 18.81 -21.15
C ARG A 40 20.24 19.81 -21.50
N LEU A 41 20.35 20.52 -22.63
CA LEU A 41 19.31 21.43 -23.12
C LEU A 41 17.99 20.68 -23.38
N LYS A 42 18.07 19.55 -24.11
CA LYS A 42 16.93 18.67 -24.36
C LYS A 42 16.29 18.18 -23.07
N PHE A 43 17.10 17.74 -22.12
CA PHE A 43 16.61 17.27 -20.83
C PHE A 43 15.85 18.37 -20.09
N VAL A 44 16.43 19.57 -19.95
CA VAL A 44 15.78 20.70 -19.27
C VAL A 44 14.48 21.09 -19.97
N ARG A 45 14.47 21.18 -21.31
CA ARG A 45 13.26 21.51 -22.08
C ARG A 45 12.18 20.46 -21.86
N LEU A 46 12.51 19.18 -22.02
CA LEU A 46 11.57 18.08 -21.85
C LEU A 46 11.05 18.01 -20.41
N PHE A 47 11.90 18.29 -19.42
CA PHE A 47 11.52 18.29 -18.01
C PHE A 47 10.54 19.43 -17.69
N LEU A 48 10.83 20.66 -18.15
CA LEU A 48 9.89 21.78 -18.03
C LEU A 48 8.59 21.53 -18.79
N GLN A 49 8.68 20.92 -19.98
CA GLN A 49 7.53 20.52 -20.76
C GLN A 49 6.70 19.45 -20.05
N LEU A 50 7.30 18.56 -19.26
CA LEU A 50 6.61 17.52 -18.49
C LEU A 50 5.89 18.09 -17.25
N LEU A 51 6.45 19.11 -16.59
CA LEU A 51 5.83 19.70 -15.39
C LEU A 51 4.52 20.43 -15.67
N SER A 52 4.32 20.96 -16.88
CA SER A 52 3.09 21.68 -17.25
C SER A 52 1.87 20.77 -17.43
N PRO A 53 1.96 19.63 -18.16
CA PRO A 53 0.88 18.65 -18.31
C PRO A 53 0.39 18.03 -17.02
N PHE A 54 1.20 17.86 -15.97
CA PHE A 54 0.70 17.33 -14.69
C PHE A 54 -0.33 18.26 -14.01
N GLY A 55 -0.46 19.51 -14.47
CA GLY A 55 -1.60 20.38 -14.14
C GLY A 55 -2.91 19.95 -14.82
N ASN A 56 -2.84 19.33 -16.00
CA ASN A 56 -3.97 18.71 -16.68
C ASN A 56 -4.07 17.22 -16.31
N LYS A 57 -5.15 16.90 -15.60
CA LYS A 57 -5.31 15.62 -14.90
C LYS A 57 -6.09 14.59 -15.72
N GLU A 58 -6.37 14.90 -16.99
CA GLU A 58 -7.01 14.00 -17.94
C GLU A 58 -6.10 12.83 -18.30
N LYS A 59 -6.70 11.65 -18.37
CA LYS A 59 -6.00 10.38 -18.61
C LYS A 59 -5.20 10.39 -19.92
N GLU A 60 -5.76 10.91 -21.00
CA GLU A 60 -5.15 10.95 -22.33
C GLU A 60 -3.88 11.82 -22.34
N VAL A 61 -3.94 12.96 -21.64
CA VAL A 61 -2.80 13.87 -21.52
C VAL A 61 -1.67 13.23 -20.71
N LEU A 62 -2.02 12.57 -19.60
CA LEU A 62 -1.05 11.88 -18.76
C LEU A 62 -0.40 10.70 -19.50
N GLN A 63 -1.15 9.93 -20.27
CA GLN A 63 -0.62 8.86 -21.12
C GLN A 63 0.31 9.38 -22.23
N GLY A 64 0.00 10.56 -22.80
CA GLY A 64 0.89 11.25 -23.74
C GLY A 64 2.29 11.55 -23.19
N ASN A 65 2.41 11.71 -21.86
CA ASN A 65 3.69 11.98 -21.20
C ASN A 65 4.66 10.78 -21.19
N ARG A 66 4.18 9.55 -21.44
CA ARG A 66 5.03 8.36 -21.49
C ARG A 66 6.17 8.51 -22.49
N LYS A 67 5.89 9.10 -23.66
CA LYS A 67 6.90 9.38 -24.68
C LYS A 67 7.94 10.41 -24.21
N LEU A 68 7.49 11.47 -23.53
CA LEU A 68 8.38 12.49 -22.97
C LEU A 68 9.30 11.92 -21.89
N LEU A 69 8.77 11.07 -21.01
CA LEU A 69 9.53 10.38 -19.97
C LEU A 69 10.58 9.42 -20.56
N GLY A 70 10.23 8.70 -21.64
CA GLY A 70 11.19 7.88 -22.39
C GLY A 70 12.34 8.72 -22.97
N GLN A 71 12.02 9.84 -23.61
CA GLN A 71 13.02 10.77 -24.15
C GLN A 71 13.90 11.37 -23.05
N LEU A 72 13.34 11.69 -21.88
CA LEU A 72 14.12 12.15 -20.72
C LEU A 72 15.11 11.09 -20.25
N SER A 73 14.70 9.82 -20.18
CA SER A 73 15.57 8.71 -19.81
C SER A 73 16.73 8.52 -20.79
N GLU A 74 16.46 8.67 -22.10
CA GLU A 74 17.50 8.63 -23.13
C GLU A 74 18.50 9.78 -22.96
N GLN A 75 18.02 11.01 -22.73
CA GLN A 75 18.91 12.15 -22.51
C GLN A 75 19.74 11.98 -21.24
N LEU A 76 19.15 11.45 -20.16
CA LEU A 76 19.84 11.20 -18.90
C LEU A 76 21.01 10.23 -19.08
N THR A 77 20.82 9.18 -19.90
CA THR A 77 21.90 8.22 -20.22
C THR A 77 23.08 8.91 -20.92
N ILE A 78 22.83 9.89 -21.79
CA ILE A 78 23.88 10.67 -22.46
C ILE A 78 24.53 11.63 -21.47
N ILE A 79 23.74 12.25 -20.58
CA ILE A 79 24.24 13.16 -19.54
C ILE A 79 25.21 12.41 -18.63
N ASP A 80 24.85 11.23 -18.12
CA ASP A 80 25.67 10.43 -17.24
C ASP A 80 27.03 10.07 -17.88
N LYS A 81 27.02 9.66 -19.15
CA LYS A 81 28.23 9.35 -19.92
C LYS A 81 29.12 10.56 -20.20
N THR A 82 28.57 11.78 -20.13
CA THR A 82 29.28 13.03 -20.46
C THR A 82 29.49 13.92 -19.24
N THR A 83 29.22 13.41 -18.03
CA THR A 83 29.31 14.16 -16.77
C THR A 83 30.72 14.64 -16.44
N ASN A 84 31.73 13.87 -16.83
CA ASN A 84 33.15 14.18 -16.68
C ASN A 84 33.63 15.34 -17.58
N LEU A 85 32.89 15.69 -18.64
CA LEU A 85 33.23 16.80 -19.54
C LEU A 85 32.87 18.17 -18.94
N GLY A 86 32.10 18.21 -17.84
CA GLY A 86 31.74 19.45 -17.16
C GLY A 86 32.84 19.95 -16.22
N LEU A 87 32.79 21.24 -15.88
CA LEU A 87 33.74 21.90 -14.95
C LEU A 87 33.91 21.09 -13.66
N ALA A 88 35.15 21.01 -13.17
CA ALA A 88 35.47 20.42 -11.88
C ALA A 88 34.98 21.34 -10.75
N SER A 89 34.55 20.75 -9.64
CA SER A 89 34.34 21.50 -8.39
C SER A 89 35.69 21.73 -7.69
N SER A 90 35.80 22.84 -6.99
CA SER A 90 36.91 23.14 -6.08
C SER A 90 36.41 23.11 -4.64
N ASN A 91 37.31 23.07 -3.65
CA ASN A 91 36.95 23.21 -2.25
C ASN A 91 37.48 24.53 -1.71
N THR A 92 36.73 25.18 -0.81
CA THR A 92 37.26 26.27 0.01
C THR A 92 38.22 25.73 1.07
N ASP A 93 39.00 26.62 1.70
CA ASP A 93 39.89 26.28 2.83
C ASP A 93 39.13 25.65 4.00
N ASP A 94 37.87 26.06 4.20
CA ASP A 94 36.95 25.50 5.21
C ASP A 94 36.32 24.15 4.77
N GLY A 95 36.73 23.60 3.63
CA GLY A 95 36.29 22.29 3.14
C GLY A 95 34.93 22.27 2.43
N HIS A 96 34.40 23.43 2.01
CA HIS A 96 33.13 23.50 1.29
C HIS A 96 33.32 23.36 -0.23
N GLU A 97 32.51 22.49 -0.86
CA GLU A 97 32.51 22.34 -2.31
C GLU A 97 31.95 23.59 -3.00
N VAL A 98 32.74 24.18 -3.88
CA VAL A 98 32.39 25.30 -4.76
C VAL A 98 32.23 24.76 -6.18
N SER A 99 31.05 24.98 -6.74
CA SER A 99 30.73 24.62 -8.11
C SER A 99 30.27 25.85 -8.87
N TYR A 100 30.48 25.86 -10.18
CA TYR A 100 30.12 27.01 -11.01
C TYR A 100 28.62 27.33 -10.88
N GLY A 101 28.32 28.58 -10.48
CA GLY A 101 26.95 29.06 -10.26
C GLY A 101 26.35 28.72 -8.88
N PHE A 102 27.10 28.07 -7.98
CA PHE A 102 26.67 27.75 -6.62
C PHE A 102 27.63 28.33 -5.57
N ASP A 103 27.15 29.29 -4.79
CA ASP A 103 27.88 29.87 -3.65
C ASP A 103 27.34 29.25 -2.33
N PRO A 104 28.13 28.43 -1.61
CA PRO A 104 27.69 27.80 -0.36
C PRO A 104 27.43 28.79 0.77
N LEU A 105 27.94 30.03 0.67
CA LEU A 105 27.82 31.09 1.68
C LEU A 105 26.71 32.09 1.36
N VAL A 106 25.98 31.93 0.24
CA VAL A 106 24.96 32.90 -0.20
C VAL A 106 23.90 33.19 0.89
N ASN A 107 23.57 32.18 1.70
CA ASN A 107 22.62 32.30 2.81
C ASN A 107 23.07 33.26 3.92
N GLN A 108 24.38 33.42 4.15
CA GLN A 108 24.90 34.36 5.15
C GLN A 108 24.60 35.81 4.79
N ARG A 109 24.40 36.10 3.50
CA ARG A 109 24.09 37.44 2.98
C ARG A 109 22.60 37.70 2.83
N LEU A 110 21.81 36.65 2.56
CA LEU A 110 20.39 36.76 2.21
C LEU A 110 19.41 36.45 3.34
N LEU A 111 19.82 35.69 4.36
CA LEU A 111 18.94 35.30 5.46
C LEU A 111 19.19 36.13 6.73
N PRO A 112 18.16 36.37 7.55
CA PRO A 112 18.32 36.94 8.89
C PRO A 112 19.33 36.12 9.72
N PRO A 113 19.96 36.71 10.76
CA PRO A 113 20.95 36.04 11.58
C PRO A 113 20.38 34.76 12.17
N THR A 114 20.73 33.65 11.54
CA THR A 114 20.43 32.27 11.90
C THR A 114 21.73 31.50 11.75
N PHE A 115 21.87 30.36 12.41
CA PHE A 115 23.05 29.52 12.24
C PHE A 115 23.26 29.24 10.74
N PRO A 116 24.46 29.51 10.18
CA PRO A 116 24.74 29.31 8.77
C PRO A 116 24.38 27.88 8.36
N ARG A 117 23.47 27.75 7.38
CA ARG A 117 23.14 26.47 6.77
C ARG A 117 23.82 26.37 5.43
N TYR A 118 24.83 25.50 5.36
CA TYR A 118 25.53 25.18 4.13
C TYR A 118 24.69 24.18 3.33
N THR A 119 24.36 24.53 2.08
CA THR A 119 23.67 23.61 1.18
C THR A 119 24.68 22.58 0.69
N LYS A 120 24.57 21.34 1.17
CA LYS A 120 25.38 20.24 0.64
C LYS A 120 24.98 19.97 -0.81
N LEU A 121 25.90 20.22 -1.75
CA LEU A 121 25.71 19.85 -3.15
C LEU A 121 25.73 18.33 -3.27
N ARG A 122 24.86 17.78 -4.12
CA ARG A 122 24.89 16.36 -4.47
C ARG A 122 26.01 16.14 -5.47
N SER A 123 26.71 15.03 -5.34
CA SER A 123 27.73 14.63 -6.30
C SER A 123 27.10 14.40 -7.68
N LYS A 124 27.90 14.55 -8.73
CA LYS A 124 27.40 14.40 -10.10
C LYS A 124 26.81 13.00 -10.36
N ASN A 125 27.35 11.95 -9.73
CA ASN A 125 26.84 10.58 -9.84
C ASN A 125 25.48 10.41 -9.14
N GLU A 126 25.28 11.05 -7.99
CA GLU A 126 23.99 11.02 -7.28
C GLU A 126 22.89 11.71 -8.08
N ILE A 127 23.22 12.75 -8.86
CA ILE A 127 22.24 13.48 -9.69
C ILE A 127 21.62 12.57 -10.75
N GLY A 128 22.44 11.79 -11.47
CA GLY A 128 21.97 10.83 -12.47
C GLY A 128 20.98 9.83 -11.86
N HIS A 129 21.37 9.22 -10.73
CA HIS A 129 20.50 8.30 -10.00
C HIS A 129 19.19 8.96 -9.53
N CYS A 130 19.24 10.17 -8.96
CA CYS A 130 18.05 10.89 -8.49
C CYS A 130 17.03 11.16 -9.61
N TYR A 131 17.49 11.63 -10.77
CA TYR A 131 16.61 11.87 -11.90
C TYR A 131 16.10 10.55 -12.52
N GLY A 132 16.93 9.50 -12.53
CA GLY A 132 16.52 8.17 -12.98
C GLY A 132 15.36 7.61 -12.16
N GLU A 133 15.49 7.63 -10.83
CA GLU A 133 14.40 7.20 -9.92
C GLU A 133 13.16 8.10 -10.04
N LEU A 134 13.33 9.41 -10.19
CA LEU A 134 12.21 10.32 -10.44
C LEU A 134 11.44 9.94 -11.71
N ILE A 135 12.14 9.75 -12.84
CA ILE A 135 11.52 9.39 -14.13
C ILE A 135 10.79 8.05 -14.01
N LYS A 136 11.41 7.05 -13.37
CA LYS A 136 10.81 5.74 -13.11
C LYS A 136 9.53 5.87 -12.28
N CYS A 137 9.55 6.65 -11.20
CA CYS A 137 8.36 6.89 -10.38
C CYS A 137 7.24 7.57 -11.18
N LEU A 138 7.57 8.58 -12.00
CA LEU A 138 6.58 9.27 -12.82
C LEU A 138 6.00 8.37 -13.91
N LEU A 139 6.79 7.48 -14.50
CA LEU A 139 6.28 6.44 -15.40
C LEU A 139 5.29 5.52 -14.71
N SER A 140 5.57 5.08 -13.47
CA SER A 140 4.62 4.29 -12.68
C SER A 140 3.31 5.04 -12.45
N VAL A 141 3.35 6.36 -12.19
CA VAL A 141 2.12 7.17 -12.07
C VAL A 141 1.35 7.24 -13.39
N VAL A 142 2.02 7.29 -14.54
CA VAL A 142 1.34 7.19 -15.84
C VAL A 142 0.66 5.82 -15.98
N ASP A 143 1.32 4.74 -15.56
CA ASP A 143 0.79 3.38 -15.63
C ASP A 143 -0.44 3.17 -14.73
N MET A 144 -0.49 3.85 -13.59
CA MET A 144 -1.67 3.90 -12.72
C MET A 144 -2.93 4.30 -13.49
N THR A 145 -2.83 5.18 -14.49
CA THR A 145 -4.00 5.64 -15.25
C THR A 145 -4.62 4.57 -16.15
N THR A 146 -3.94 3.43 -16.35
CA THR A 146 -4.52 2.26 -17.04
C THR A 146 -5.49 1.48 -16.16
N LEU A 147 -5.40 1.64 -14.84
CA LEU A 147 -6.29 1.01 -13.88
C LEU A 147 -7.69 1.66 -13.93
N THR A 148 -8.72 0.84 -13.78
CA THR A 148 -10.11 1.27 -13.97
C THR A 148 -10.96 1.19 -12.70
N SER A 149 -10.58 0.34 -11.74
CA SER A 149 -11.32 0.19 -10.49
C SER A 149 -10.72 1.09 -9.40
N PHE A 150 -11.59 1.67 -8.56
CA PHE A 150 -11.16 2.45 -7.39
C PHE A 150 -10.19 1.66 -6.50
N GLN A 151 -10.50 0.39 -6.25
CA GLN A 151 -9.70 -0.51 -5.43
C GLN A 151 -8.29 -0.71 -6.00
N SER A 152 -8.17 -1.01 -7.30
CA SER A 152 -6.86 -1.22 -7.94
C SER A 152 -6.00 0.04 -7.91
N ILE A 153 -6.60 1.22 -8.09
CA ILE A 153 -5.86 2.49 -8.02
C ILE A 153 -5.44 2.79 -6.58
N LEU A 154 -6.29 2.51 -5.60
CA LEU A 154 -5.95 2.65 -4.18
C LEU A 154 -4.79 1.73 -3.79
N ASP A 155 -4.83 0.46 -4.22
CA ASP A 155 -3.76 -0.52 -3.99
C ASP A 155 -2.44 -0.05 -4.62
N PHE A 156 -2.49 0.48 -5.84
CA PHE A 156 -1.32 1.09 -6.47
C PHE A 156 -0.75 2.23 -5.62
N ILE A 157 -1.58 3.13 -5.09
CA ILE A 157 -1.10 4.29 -4.31
C ILE A 157 -0.45 3.84 -2.99
N VAL A 158 -1.01 2.82 -2.34
CA VAL A 158 -0.43 2.23 -1.12
C VAL A 158 0.95 1.65 -1.44
N GLU A 159 1.07 0.80 -2.46
CA GLU A 159 2.33 0.17 -2.83
C GLU A 159 3.34 1.17 -3.40
N PHE A 160 2.89 2.15 -4.16
CA PHE A 160 3.70 3.27 -4.61
C PHE A 160 4.30 4.00 -3.42
N SER A 161 3.55 4.23 -2.35
CA SER A 161 4.12 4.84 -1.16
C SER A 161 5.18 3.98 -0.47
N HIS A 162 5.07 2.65 -0.50
CA HIS A 162 6.08 1.75 0.09
C HIS A 162 7.40 1.80 -0.68
N SER A 163 7.41 2.24 -1.93
CA SER A 163 8.65 2.49 -2.70
C SER A 163 9.41 3.77 -2.30
N GLU A 164 8.97 4.46 -1.24
CA GLU A 164 9.51 5.72 -0.72
C GLU A 164 9.74 6.85 -1.76
N PRO A 165 8.74 7.15 -2.62
CA PRO A 165 8.92 8.13 -3.68
C PRO A 165 9.11 9.54 -3.16
N SER A 166 9.77 10.36 -3.99
CA SER A 166 9.99 11.79 -3.70
C SER A 166 8.68 12.53 -3.43
N VAL A 167 8.77 13.66 -2.72
CA VAL A 167 7.59 14.51 -2.46
C VAL A 167 6.88 14.93 -3.75
N LEU A 168 7.64 15.21 -4.82
CA LEU A 168 7.09 15.56 -6.13
C LEU A 168 6.30 14.38 -6.72
N SER A 169 6.90 13.20 -6.73
CA SER A 169 6.28 11.98 -7.28
C SER A 169 5.00 11.60 -6.52
N ARG A 170 5.01 11.68 -5.18
CA ARG A 170 3.81 11.44 -4.34
C ARG A 170 2.72 12.47 -4.59
N SER A 171 3.09 13.74 -4.68
CA SER A 171 2.13 14.82 -4.95
C SER A 171 1.48 14.64 -6.32
N ILE A 172 2.28 14.28 -7.34
CA ILE A 172 1.79 13.98 -8.68
C ILE A 172 0.85 12.76 -8.67
N ALA A 173 1.23 11.66 -8.02
CA ALA A 173 0.37 10.47 -7.90
C ALA A 173 -0.98 10.82 -7.26
N GLN A 174 -0.97 11.59 -6.17
CA GLN A 174 -2.17 12.00 -5.45
C GLN A 174 -3.08 12.89 -6.30
N ILE A 175 -2.55 13.94 -6.94
CA ILE A 175 -3.37 14.86 -7.76
C ILE A 175 -3.86 14.19 -9.05
N THR A 176 -3.13 13.20 -9.57
CA THR A 176 -3.55 12.39 -10.72
C THR A 176 -4.69 11.46 -10.33
N PHE A 177 -4.58 10.77 -9.19
CA PHE A 177 -5.65 9.88 -8.73
C PHE A 177 -6.92 10.65 -8.40
N LEU A 178 -6.84 11.63 -7.49
CA LEU A 178 -8.01 12.38 -7.03
C LEU A 178 -7.71 13.89 -6.99
N PRO A 179 -7.97 14.60 -8.11
CA PRO A 179 -7.97 16.06 -8.17
C PRO A 179 -8.95 16.70 -7.17
N GLU A 180 -8.81 18.01 -6.94
CA GLU A 180 -9.68 18.81 -6.06
C GLU A 180 -11.18 18.70 -6.39
N ASN A 181 -11.53 18.50 -7.65
CA ASN A 181 -12.92 18.30 -8.09
C ASN A 181 -13.49 16.91 -7.75
N ARG A 182 -12.72 16.05 -7.07
CA ARG A 182 -13.08 14.68 -6.65
C ARG A 182 -13.51 13.77 -7.80
N ARG A 183 -12.90 13.96 -8.98
CA ARG A 183 -13.09 13.08 -10.15
C ARG A 183 -11.84 12.29 -10.44
N ILE A 184 -11.93 10.97 -10.39
CA ILE A 184 -10.81 10.07 -10.72
C ILE A 184 -10.34 10.36 -12.15
N PHE A 185 -9.06 10.65 -12.30
CA PHE A 185 -8.43 11.07 -13.57
C PHE A 185 -9.22 12.19 -14.28
N ALA A 186 -9.80 13.13 -13.51
CA ALA A 186 -10.65 14.22 -13.97
C ALA A 186 -11.96 13.82 -14.71
N THR A 187 -12.26 12.53 -14.85
CA THR A 187 -13.38 12.03 -15.66
C THR A 187 -14.53 11.50 -14.79
N GLN A 188 -14.26 10.47 -13.98
CA GLN A 188 -15.29 9.75 -13.22
C GLN A 188 -15.50 10.35 -11.82
N PRO A 189 -16.72 10.77 -11.43
CA PRO A 189 -17.00 11.18 -10.05
C PRO A 189 -16.67 10.08 -9.05
N LEU A 190 -16.02 10.44 -7.93
CA LEU A 190 -15.64 9.46 -6.90
C LEU A 190 -16.85 8.68 -6.38
N GLY A 191 -18.00 9.31 -6.16
CA GLY A 191 -19.22 8.62 -5.71
C GLY A 191 -19.66 7.49 -6.64
N GLU A 192 -19.57 7.68 -7.96
CA GLU A 192 -19.87 6.63 -8.94
C GLU A 192 -18.83 5.50 -8.93
N ALA A 193 -17.55 5.84 -8.75
CA ALA A 193 -16.50 4.84 -8.61
C ALA A 193 -16.66 4.00 -7.32
N LEU A 194 -17.10 4.62 -6.21
CA LEU A 194 -17.41 3.92 -4.96
C LEU A 194 -18.67 3.05 -5.11
N ARG A 195 -19.70 3.55 -5.82
CA ARG A 195 -20.89 2.76 -6.17
C ARG A 195 -20.51 1.49 -6.92
N GLU A 196 -19.64 1.61 -7.93
CA GLU A 196 -19.11 0.45 -8.67
C GLU A 196 -18.22 -0.44 -7.79
N SER A 197 -17.43 0.14 -6.89
CA SER A 197 -16.61 -0.62 -5.95
C SER A 197 -17.46 -1.52 -5.04
N ILE A 198 -18.57 -1.00 -4.50
CA ILE A 198 -19.51 -1.80 -3.69
C ILE A 198 -20.16 -2.90 -4.55
N ARG A 199 -20.59 -2.56 -5.78
CA ARG A 199 -21.16 -3.53 -6.72
C ARG A 199 -20.19 -4.68 -7.00
N THR A 200 -18.96 -4.38 -7.35
CA THR A 200 -17.92 -5.38 -7.64
C THR A 200 -17.56 -6.19 -6.39
N PHE A 201 -17.62 -5.58 -5.20
CA PHE A 201 -17.26 -6.23 -3.95
C PHE A 201 -18.23 -7.35 -3.55
N ASN A 202 -19.55 -7.14 -3.64
CA ASN A 202 -20.51 -8.18 -3.20
C ASN A 202 -21.88 -8.19 -3.91
N SER A 203 -22.04 -7.44 -5.01
CA SER A 203 -23.27 -7.38 -5.81
C SER A 203 -24.56 -7.17 -4.98
N PRO A 204 -24.71 -6.05 -4.25
CA PRO A 204 -25.90 -5.84 -3.44
C PRO A 204 -27.18 -5.76 -4.29
N PRO A 205 -28.34 -6.22 -3.78
CA PRO A 205 -29.62 -6.09 -4.47
C PRO A 205 -29.92 -4.66 -4.96
N SER A 206 -29.57 -3.64 -4.17
CA SER A 206 -29.80 -2.22 -4.53
C SER A 206 -28.99 -1.73 -5.73
N LEU A 207 -27.95 -2.46 -6.15
CA LEU A 207 -27.09 -2.13 -7.29
C LEU A 207 -27.12 -3.15 -8.42
N SER A 208 -27.89 -4.22 -8.25
CA SER A 208 -27.97 -5.35 -9.18
C SER A 208 -29.18 -5.22 -10.08
N THR A 209 -28.97 -5.41 -11.39
CA THR A 209 -30.02 -5.37 -12.41
C THR A 209 -31.01 -6.55 -12.29
N LYS A 210 -30.69 -7.56 -11.48
CA LYS A 210 -31.55 -8.71 -11.17
C LYS A 210 -32.71 -8.35 -10.26
N PHE A 211 -32.63 -7.22 -9.55
CA PHE A 211 -33.66 -6.73 -8.64
C PHE A 211 -34.18 -5.37 -9.11
N PRO A 212 -34.83 -5.29 -10.29
CA PRO A 212 -35.19 -4.00 -10.90
C PRO A 212 -36.15 -3.18 -10.03
N ASN A 213 -37.07 -3.82 -9.31
CA ASN A 213 -38.00 -3.15 -8.39
C ASN A 213 -37.28 -2.50 -7.21
N ILE A 214 -36.18 -3.10 -6.74
CA ILE A 214 -35.37 -2.57 -5.64
C ILE A 214 -34.44 -1.47 -6.16
N GLN A 215 -33.73 -1.73 -7.26
CA GLN A 215 -32.78 -0.81 -7.86
C GLN A 215 -33.44 0.50 -8.34
N SER A 216 -34.67 0.43 -8.86
CA SER A 216 -35.38 1.61 -9.40
C SER A 216 -36.09 2.44 -8.32
N ASN A 217 -36.35 1.86 -7.14
CA ASN A 217 -37.07 2.51 -6.04
C ASN A 217 -36.35 3.78 -5.55
N LEU A 218 -37.11 4.87 -5.41
CA LEU A 218 -36.58 6.19 -5.05
C LEU A 218 -36.03 6.26 -3.62
N GLN A 219 -36.65 5.57 -2.66
CA GLN A 219 -36.19 5.54 -1.27
C GLN A 219 -34.88 4.75 -1.16
N VAL A 220 -34.78 3.60 -1.81
CA VAL A 220 -33.54 2.80 -1.88
C VAL A 220 -32.40 3.62 -2.49
N LYS A 221 -32.65 4.35 -3.59
CA LYS A 221 -31.67 5.25 -4.19
C LYS A 221 -31.26 6.35 -3.22
N SER A 222 -32.22 6.99 -2.54
CA SER A 222 -31.94 8.06 -1.59
C SER A 222 -31.09 7.59 -0.40
N CYS A 223 -31.36 6.41 0.17
CA CYS A 223 -30.53 5.79 1.21
C CYS A 223 -29.10 5.59 0.72
N LEU A 224 -28.94 4.98 -0.46
CA LEU A 224 -27.63 4.69 -1.02
C LEU A 224 -26.86 5.96 -1.38
N ASP A 225 -27.51 6.96 -1.97
CA ASP A 225 -26.87 8.21 -2.36
C ASP A 225 -26.43 9.01 -1.11
N SER A 226 -27.21 8.97 -0.03
CA SER A 226 -26.85 9.58 1.26
C SER A 226 -25.58 8.95 1.84
N PHE A 227 -25.50 7.61 1.83
CA PHE A 227 -24.30 6.88 2.21
C PHE A 227 -23.11 7.22 1.30
N LEU A 228 -23.28 7.21 -0.03
CA LEU A 228 -22.22 7.49 -0.99
C LEU A 228 -21.65 8.91 -0.86
N ILE A 229 -22.46 9.90 -0.46
CA ILE A 229 -21.98 11.26 -0.16
C ILE A 229 -20.98 11.24 1.00
N ARG A 230 -21.25 10.46 2.05
CA ARG A 230 -20.32 10.31 3.17
C ARG A 230 -19.11 9.47 2.82
N ALA A 231 -19.31 8.33 2.17
CA ALA A 231 -18.23 7.49 1.67
C ALA A 231 -17.25 8.27 0.78
N THR A 232 -17.77 9.15 -0.09
CA THR A 232 -16.96 10.03 -0.94
C THR A 232 -16.07 10.97 -0.13
N ARG A 233 -16.56 11.52 0.99
CA ARG A 233 -15.77 12.40 1.87
C ARG A 233 -14.69 11.61 2.60
N THR A 234 -15.04 10.48 3.21
CA THR A 234 -14.11 9.64 3.97
C THR A 234 -13.03 9.03 3.06
N MET A 235 -13.41 8.48 1.92
CA MET A 235 -12.46 7.89 0.98
C MET A 235 -11.56 8.95 0.32
N ALA A 236 -12.04 10.17 0.08
CA ALA A 236 -11.18 11.25 -0.37
C ALA A 236 -10.10 11.60 0.67
N LYS A 237 -10.43 11.64 1.97
CA LYS A 237 -9.45 11.84 3.05
C LYS A 237 -8.46 10.69 3.12
N LEU A 238 -8.90 9.45 2.94
CA LEU A 238 -8.03 8.27 2.90
C LEU A 238 -7.00 8.36 1.75
N VAL A 239 -7.45 8.72 0.55
CA VAL A 239 -6.55 8.94 -0.61
C VAL A 239 -5.54 10.06 -0.31
N GLN A 240 -5.97 11.14 0.34
CA GLN A 240 -5.05 12.20 0.75
C GLN A 240 -4.05 11.72 1.80
N ALA A 241 -4.47 10.88 2.75
CA ALA A 241 -3.59 10.31 3.76
C ALA A 241 -2.41 9.59 3.08
N TYR A 242 -2.67 8.70 2.12
CA TYR A 242 -1.62 7.97 1.39
C TYR A 242 -0.70 8.84 0.51
N GLY A 243 -1.05 10.10 0.23
CA GLY A 243 -0.14 11.03 -0.46
C GLY A 243 1.02 11.54 0.41
N HIS A 244 0.93 11.40 1.73
CA HIS A 244 1.96 11.85 2.64
C HIS A 244 3.19 10.94 2.67
N ASN A 245 4.27 11.35 3.37
CA ASN A 245 5.35 10.42 3.68
C ASN A 245 4.88 9.39 4.72
N TYR A 246 5.57 8.26 4.82
CA TYR A 246 5.11 7.12 5.60
C TYR A 246 4.88 7.41 7.11
N ALA A 247 5.73 8.25 7.72
CA ALA A 247 5.54 8.70 9.11
C ALA A 247 4.25 9.53 9.28
N ARG A 248 4.03 10.52 8.40
CA ARG A 248 2.81 11.33 8.43
C ARG A 248 1.57 10.54 8.01
N GLN A 249 1.71 9.52 7.16
CA GLN A 249 0.62 8.61 6.83
C GLN A 249 0.08 7.94 8.09
N ARG A 250 0.93 7.34 8.93
CA ARG A 250 0.49 6.68 10.17
C ARG A 250 -0.35 7.60 11.06
N GLU A 251 0.07 8.85 11.23
CA GLU A 251 -0.69 9.88 11.95
C GLU A 251 -2.06 10.15 11.29
N LYS A 252 -2.08 10.35 9.97
CA LYS A 252 -3.32 10.61 9.23
C LYS A 252 -4.27 9.44 9.20
N LEU A 253 -3.78 8.20 9.13
CA LEU A 253 -4.60 6.99 9.20
C LEU A 253 -5.35 6.91 10.54
N SER A 254 -4.72 7.32 11.65
CA SER A 254 -5.40 7.42 12.95
C SER A 254 -6.64 8.32 12.88
N ALA A 255 -6.52 9.51 12.26
CA ALA A 255 -7.66 10.42 12.11
C ALA A 255 -8.71 9.90 11.12
N VAL A 256 -8.29 9.19 10.06
CA VAL A 256 -9.21 8.58 9.09
C VAL A 256 -10.01 7.44 9.72
N LEU A 257 -9.48 6.74 10.73
CA LEU A 257 -10.22 5.69 11.44
C LEU A 257 -11.45 6.21 12.18
N GLU A 258 -11.42 7.44 12.70
CA GLU A 258 -12.61 8.07 13.29
C GLU A 258 -13.71 8.28 12.23
N ASP A 259 -13.35 8.82 11.06
CA ASP A 259 -14.28 9.00 9.95
C ASP A 259 -14.80 7.67 9.39
N LEU A 260 -13.98 6.60 9.44
CA LEU A 260 -14.36 5.25 9.02
C LEU A 260 -15.30 4.58 10.02
N GLY A 261 -15.11 4.80 11.33
CA GLY A 261 -16.04 4.32 12.36
C GLY A 261 -17.44 4.88 12.15
N ILE A 262 -17.56 6.20 11.91
CA ILE A 262 -18.85 6.83 11.58
C ILE A 262 -19.44 6.27 10.27
N LEU A 263 -18.58 6.03 9.27
CA LEU A 263 -19.01 5.45 7.99
C LEU A 263 -19.55 4.02 8.14
N GLN A 264 -19.00 3.22 9.07
CA GLN A 264 -19.53 1.89 9.38
C GLN A 264 -20.96 1.97 9.94
N ASP A 265 -21.19 2.85 10.92
CA ASP A 265 -22.53 3.04 11.49
C ASP A 265 -23.55 3.49 10.42
N GLU A 266 -23.14 4.36 9.50
CA GLU A 266 -23.96 4.78 8.37
C GLU A 266 -24.20 3.63 7.36
N ALA A 267 -23.21 2.77 7.15
CA ALA A 267 -23.33 1.60 6.28
C ALA A 267 -24.33 0.59 6.84
N ASP A 268 -24.27 0.31 8.15
CA ASP A 268 -25.17 -0.63 8.82
C ASP A 268 -26.62 -0.12 8.86
N ARG A 269 -26.80 1.20 9.07
CA ARG A 269 -28.12 1.85 8.91
C ARG A 269 -28.63 1.73 7.48
N CYS A 270 -27.79 2.02 6.48
CA CYS A 270 -28.13 1.91 5.07
C CYS A 270 -28.57 0.48 4.68
N ASP A 271 -27.82 -0.54 5.14
CA ASP A 271 -28.18 -1.94 4.92
C ASP A 271 -29.50 -2.31 5.59
N THR A 272 -29.75 -1.85 6.82
CA THR A 272 -30.98 -2.12 7.56
C THR A 272 -32.20 -1.50 6.86
N ASP A 273 -32.11 -0.24 6.48
CA ASP A 273 -33.20 0.50 5.83
C ASP A 273 -33.52 -0.09 4.45
N ILE A 274 -32.49 -0.36 3.63
CA ILE A 274 -32.69 -0.95 2.31
C ILE A 274 -33.23 -2.38 2.43
N ASN A 275 -32.77 -3.18 3.39
CA ASN A 275 -33.28 -4.52 3.59
C ASN A 275 -34.76 -4.50 4.03
N ALA A 276 -35.17 -3.57 4.89
CA ALA A 276 -36.57 -3.41 5.27
C ALA A 276 -37.45 -3.01 4.08
N LEU A 277 -37.01 -2.04 3.27
CA LEU A 277 -37.69 -1.64 2.04
C LEU A 277 -37.78 -2.81 1.04
N MET A 278 -36.69 -3.59 0.92
CA MET A 278 -36.64 -4.75 0.04
C MET A 278 -37.64 -5.82 0.46
N HIS A 279 -37.75 -6.14 1.75
CA HIS A 279 -38.77 -7.08 2.23
C HIS A 279 -40.20 -6.58 2.00
N ALA A 280 -40.44 -5.27 2.04
CA ALA A 280 -41.75 -4.70 1.74
C ALA A 280 -42.10 -4.74 0.23
N LEU A 281 -41.10 -4.56 -0.64
CA LEU A 281 -41.27 -4.49 -2.09
C LEU A 281 -41.25 -5.88 -2.77
N ASP A 282 -40.40 -6.78 -2.28
CA ASP A 282 -40.23 -8.13 -2.81
C ASP A 282 -39.86 -9.11 -1.68
N PRO A 283 -40.86 -9.63 -0.95
CA PRO A 283 -40.65 -10.57 0.15
C PRO A 283 -39.93 -11.87 -0.27
N ASN A 284 -40.01 -12.24 -1.55
CA ASN A 284 -39.51 -13.51 -2.09
C ASN A 284 -38.23 -13.35 -2.92
N ALA A 285 -37.54 -12.20 -2.81
CA ALA A 285 -36.34 -11.88 -3.57
C ALA A 285 -35.18 -12.90 -3.41
N GLY A 286 -35.23 -13.79 -2.40
CA GLY A 286 -34.26 -14.88 -2.25
C GLY A 286 -32.82 -14.44 -1.91
N LYS A 287 -32.60 -13.14 -1.69
CA LYS A 287 -31.34 -12.52 -1.28
C LYS A 287 -31.63 -11.42 -0.27
N SER A 288 -30.74 -11.23 0.69
CA SER A 288 -30.82 -10.12 1.65
C SER A 288 -29.88 -9.00 1.25
N HIS A 289 -30.25 -7.76 1.59
CA HIS A 289 -29.36 -6.60 1.48
C HIS A 289 -28.50 -6.40 2.74
N LEU A 290 -28.81 -7.09 3.85
CA LEU A 290 -28.04 -6.98 5.09
C LEU A 290 -26.56 -7.26 4.88
N THR A 291 -25.74 -6.46 5.55
CA THR A 291 -24.26 -6.54 5.54
C THR A 291 -23.63 -6.34 4.17
N CYS A 292 -24.35 -5.83 3.17
CA CYS A 292 -23.76 -5.53 1.87
C CYS A 292 -22.83 -4.31 1.93
N VAL A 293 -23.38 -3.13 2.21
CA VAL A 293 -22.63 -1.88 2.32
C VAL A 293 -21.74 -1.92 3.56
N GLY A 294 -22.23 -2.49 4.66
CA GLY A 294 -21.49 -2.70 5.90
C GLY A 294 -20.22 -3.53 5.70
N SER A 295 -20.27 -4.62 4.92
CA SER A 295 -19.06 -5.41 4.62
C SER A 295 -18.01 -4.62 3.85
N TRP A 296 -18.44 -3.77 2.92
CA TRP A 296 -17.53 -2.94 2.13
C TRP A 296 -16.86 -1.87 3.01
N ALA A 297 -17.63 -1.21 3.88
CA ALA A 297 -17.09 -0.23 4.84
C ALA A 297 -16.14 -0.89 5.85
N LEU A 298 -16.52 -2.05 6.38
CA LEU A 298 -15.71 -2.85 7.30
C LEU A 298 -14.39 -3.30 6.64
N TYR A 299 -14.44 -3.75 5.39
CA TYR A 299 -13.25 -4.13 4.64
C TYR A 299 -12.22 -3.00 4.56
N HIS A 300 -12.62 -1.79 4.16
CA HIS A 300 -11.71 -0.64 4.11
C HIS A 300 -11.21 -0.22 5.50
N THR A 301 -12.07 -0.34 6.52
CA THR A 301 -11.67 -0.06 7.91
C THR A 301 -10.58 -1.01 8.38
N LEU A 302 -10.78 -2.32 8.20
CA LEU A 302 -9.80 -3.35 8.55
C LEU A 302 -8.47 -3.15 7.81
N ARG A 303 -8.51 -2.76 6.53
CA ARG A 303 -7.30 -2.44 5.78
C ARG A 303 -6.52 -1.27 6.39
N VAL A 304 -7.21 -0.20 6.78
CA VAL A 304 -6.58 0.95 7.43
C VAL A 304 -6.04 0.59 8.82
N MET A 305 -6.77 -0.18 9.62
CA MET A 305 -6.30 -0.68 10.91
C MET A 305 -5.04 -1.55 10.75
N THR A 306 -5.04 -2.48 9.79
CA THR A 306 -3.89 -3.33 9.47
C THR A 306 -2.69 -2.49 9.03
N GLN A 307 -2.89 -1.52 8.12
CA GLN A 307 -1.82 -0.62 7.67
C GLN A 307 -1.27 0.23 8.82
N TYR A 308 -2.12 0.70 9.74
CA TYR A 308 -1.68 1.44 10.92
C TYR A 308 -0.75 0.59 11.81
N ILE A 309 -1.11 -0.67 12.09
CA ILE A 309 -0.26 -1.58 12.85
C ILE A 309 1.04 -1.87 12.12
N VAL A 310 0.95 -2.29 10.86
CA VAL A 310 2.10 -2.66 10.03
C VAL A 310 3.09 -1.50 9.90
N SER A 311 2.59 -0.26 9.78
CA SER A 311 3.45 0.91 9.66
C SER A 311 4.35 1.13 10.87
N GLY A 312 3.96 0.64 12.05
CA GLY A 312 4.83 0.70 13.22
C GLY A 312 6.05 -0.20 13.13
N PHE A 313 6.01 -1.32 12.41
CA PHE A 313 7.22 -2.12 12.16
C PHE A 313 8.18 -1.40 11.20
N VAL A 314 7.65 -0.89 10.08
CA VAL A 314 8.44 -0.15 9.08
C VAL A 314 9.10 1.09 9.70
N LEU A 315 8.39 1.79 10.58
CA LEU A 315 8.88 2.96 11.31
C LEU A 315 9.66 2.62 12.59
N GLN A 316 9.88 1.33 12.88
CA GLN A 316 10.60 0.84 14.06
C GLN A 316 10.07 1.40 15.39
N LEU A 317 8.73 1.48 15.53
CA LEU A 317 8.04 2.03 16.69
C LEU A 317 7.79 1.00 17.80
N TYR A 318 8.02 -0.28 17.52
CA TYR A 318 7.78 -1.39 18.44
C TYR A 318 9.10 -1.99 18.90
N SER A 319 9.24 -2.20 20.20
CA SER A 319 10.35 -2.96 20.79
C SER A 319 10.06 -4.47 20.75
N ASP A 320 11.10 -5.30 20.82
CA ASP A 320 10.99 -6.77 20.75
C ASP A 320 9.95 -7.38 21.71
N HIS A 321 9.85 -6.83 22.92
CA HIS A 321 8.92 -7.28 23.96
C HIS A 321 7.47 -6.85 23.74
N GLU A 322 7.20 -6.02 22.74
CA GLU A 322 5.86 -5.60 22.34
C GLU A 322 5.31 -6.49 21.22
N TYR A 323 6.17 -7.25 20.53
CA TYR A 323 5.79 -7.98 19.33
C TYR A 323 4.68 -9.01 19.59
N HIS A 324 4.57 -9.59 20.79
CA HIS A 324 3.59 -10.64 21.07
C HIS A 324 2.16 -10.10 20.96
N TYR A 325 1.84 -8.98 21.60
CA TYR A 325 0.51 -8.40 21.50
C TYR A 325 0.26 -7.75 20.14
N ILE A 326 1.30 -7.21 19.47
CA ILE A 326 1.16 -6.65 18.12
C ILE A 326 0.78 -7.75 17.11
N TYR A 327 1.53 -8.85 17.08
CA TYR A 327 1.24 -9.96 16.17
C TYR A 327 -0.04 -10.71 16.56
N TRP A 328 -0.34 -10.83 17.85
CA TRP A 328 -1.60 -11.40 18.31
C TRP A 328 -2.79 -10.59 17.80
N TYR A 329 -2.79 -9.27 18.02
CA TYR A 329 -3.89 -8.40 17.58
C TYR A 329 -4.04 -8.44 16.06
N LEU A 330 -2.92 -8.43 15.34
CA LEU A 330 -2.90 -8.54 13.89
C LEU A 330 -3.50 -9.88 13.41
N ALA A 331 -3.10 -11.01 14.01
CA ALA A 331 -3.52 -12.35 13.59
C ALA A 331 -4.96 -12.68 14.02
N GLU A 332 -5.24 -12.57 15.31
CA GLU A 332 -6.47 -13.09 15.93
C GLU A 332 -7.65 -12.12 15.77
N VAL A 333 -7.37 -10.82 15.71
CA VAL A 333 -8.40 -9.78 15.56
C VAL A 333 -8.48 -9.34 14.10
N LEU A 334 -7.52 -8.54 13.62
CA LEU A 334 -7.68 -7.80 12.36
C LEU A 334 -7.79 -8.73 11.14
N LEU A 335 -6.83 -9.64 10.97
CA LEU A 335 -6.79 -10.51 9.79
C LEU A 335 -7.88 -11.59 9.84
N SER A 336 -8.29 -12.06 11.02
CA SER A 336 -9.46 -12.94 11.20
C SER A 336 -10.76 -12.27 10.73
N TRP A 337 -10.98 -11.03 11.13
CA TRP A 337 -12.15 -10.24 10.70
C TRP A 337 -12.08 -9.93 9.20
N GLN A 338 -10.90 -9.64 8.66
CA GLN A 338 -10.73 -9.37 7.23
C GLN A 338 -11.02 -10.62 6.39
N LEU A 339 -10.53 -11.79 6.81
CA LEU A 339 -10.86 -13.07 6.15
C LEU A 339 -12.35 -13.37 6.20
N THR A 340 -13.00 -13.18 7.35
CA THR A 340 -14.45 -13.38 7.49
C THR A 340 -15.23 -12.46 6.55
N THR A 341 -14.83 -11.19 6.49
CA THR A 341 -15.46 -10.18 5.63
C THR A 341 -15.30 -10.51 4.14
N LEU A 342 -14.09 -10.89 3.71
CA LEU A 342 -13.82 -11.26 2.32
C LEU A 342 -14.55 -12.54 1.90
N ASN A 343 -14.57 -13.57 2.77
CA ASN A 343 -15.30 -14.81 2.48
C ASN A 343 -16.82 -14.58 2.42
N ARG A 344 -17.36 -13.70 3.27
CA ARG A 344 -18.78 -13.28 3.21
C ARG A 344 -19.09 -12.60 1.88
N ALA A 345 -18.26 -11.64 1.45
CA ALA A 345 -18.42 -10.94 0.18
C ALA A 345 -18.35 -11.90 -1.01
N GLU A 346 -17.38 -12.82 -1.01
CA GLU A 346 -17.25 -13.87 -2.02
C GLU A 346 -18.47 -14.81 -2.04
N GLY A 347 -19.02 -15.17 -0.88
CA GLY A 347 -20.27 -15.93 -0.77
C GLY A 347 -21.48 -15.20 -1.34
N GLN A 348 -21.58 -13.88 -1.12
CA GLN A 348 -22.63 -13.02 -1.68
C GLN A 348 -22.53 -12.88 -3.21
N LEU A 349 -21.32 -12.88 -3.77
CA LEU A 349 -21.12 -12.94 -5.22
C LEU A 349 -21.54 -14.28 -5.80
N GLN A 350 -21.18 -15.39 -5.15
CA GLN A 350 -21.55 -16.74 -5.60
C GLN A 350 -23.06 -16.98 -5.52
N SER A 351 -23.74 -16.48 -4.49
CA SER A 351 -25.20 -16.55 -4.42
C SER A 351 -25.86 -15.72 -5.52
N ASP A 352 -25.31 -14.55 -5.84
CA ASP A 352 -25.77 -13.71 -6.95
C ASP A 352 -25.64 -14.41 -8.31
N GLU A 353 -24.50 -15.06 -8.57
CA GLU A 353 -24.30 -15.87 -9.79
C GLU A 353 -25.31 -17.00 -9.89
N SER A 354 -25.61 -17.67 -8.77
CA SER A 354 -26.53 -18.80 -8.73
C SER A 354 -27.97 -18.40 -9.06
N LEU A 355 -28.38 -17.18 -8.69
CA LEU A 355 -29.67 -16.59 -9.07
C LEU A 355 -29.73 -16.19 -10.55
N ALA A 356 -28.58 -16.09 -11.23
CA ALA A 356 -28.48 -15.69 -12.63
C ALA A 356 -28.63 -16.84 -13.63
N ASP A 357 -28.63 -18.10 -13.18
CA ASP A 357 -28.80 -19.30 -14.01
C ASP A 357 -30.27 -19.76 -13.95
N PRO A 358 -31.15 -19.36 -14.90
CA PRO A 358 -32.53 -19.80 -14.92
C PRO A 358 -32.63 -20.94 -15.93
N THR A 359 -32.31 -22.17 -15.53
CA THR A 359 -32.82 -23.35 -16.26
C THR A 359 -33.38 -24.42 -15.33
N PRO A 360 -34.66 -24.31 -14.97
CA PRO A 360 -35.49 -25.46 -14.63
C PRO A 360 -36.48 -25.70 -15.79
N SER A 361 -36.01 -26.18 -16.95
CA SER A 361 -36.91 -26.81 -17.93
C SER A 361 -36.14 -27.81 -18.81
N ASN A 362 -36.71 -29.01 -18.89
CA ASN A 362 -36.30 -30.18 -19.67
C ASN A 362 -35.09 -30.99 -19.17
N LYS A 363 -35.37 -31.77 -18.11
CA LYS A 363 -34.91 -33.16 -18.03
C LYS A 363 -35.29 -33.89 -19.32
N GLN A 364 -34.38 -34.00 -20.30
CA GLN A 364 -34.24 -35.18 -21.15
C GLN A 364 -32.95 -35.12 -21.99
N ARG A 365 -32.06 -36.09 -21.72
CA ARG A 365 -31.02 -36.63 -22.62
C ARG A 365 -30.09 -35.64 -23.33
N SER A 366 -29.01 -35.21 -22.66
CA SER A 366 -27.65 -35.45 -23.21
C SER A 366 -26.60 -35.39 -22.10
N HIS A 367 -26.17 -36.57 -21.65
CA HIS A 367 -25.01 -36.70 -20.79
C HIS A 367 -23.73 -36.62 -21.64
N LYS A 368 -22.72 -35.92 -21.10
CA LYS A 368 -21.30 -35.89 -21.52
C LYS A 368 -20.96 -35.02 -22.74
N LYS A 369 -20.77 -33.70 -22.55
CA LYS A 369 -19.62 -32.95 -23.12
C LYS A 369 -19.46 -31.45 -22.75
N ALA A 370 -20.31 -30.85 -21.91
CA ALA A 370 -20.19 -29.41 -21.58
C ALA A 370 -19.79 -29.09 -20.11
N LYS A 371 -19.14 -30.02 -19.39
CA LYS A 371 -18.76 -29.82 -17.97
C LYS A 371 -17.29 -29.51 -17.74
N LYS A 372 -16.55 -29.09 -18.78
CA LYS A 372 -15.15 -28.64 -18.68
C LYS A 372 -15.07 -27.16 -19.08
N ASN A 373 -14.58 -26.33 -18.15
CA ASN A 373 -13.94 -25.03 -18.37
C ASN A 373 -14.81 -23.76 -18.50
N LYS A 374 -15.61 -23.43 -17.47
CA LYS A 374 -15.61 -22.05 -16.97
C LYS A 374 -15.11 -22.09 -15.53
N LYS A 375 -13.80 -21.89 -15.36
CA LYS A 375 -13.19 -21.75 -14.03
C LYS A 375 -13.81 -20.46 -13.45
N LYS A 376 -14.71 -20.60 -12.47
CA LYS A 376 -15.38 -19.45 -11.84
C LYS A 376 -14.30 -18.49 -11.35
N CYS A 377 -14.33 -17.24 -11.83
CA CYS A 377 -13.36 -16.24 -11.44
C CYS A 377 -13.78 -15.73 -10.05
N LYS A 378 -13.14 -16.25 -9.00
CA LYS A 378 -13.36 -15.77 -7.64
C LYS A 378 -12.73 -14.38 -7.49
N VAL A 379 -13.56 -13.36 -7.26
CA VAL A 379 -13.15 -11.95 -7.25
C VAL A 379 -12.12 -11.69 -6.15
N HIS A 380 -12.36 -12.23 -4.95
CA HIS A 380 -11.52 -11.97 -3.77
C HIS A 380 -10.48 -13.05 -3.50
N ALA A 381 -10.39 -14.10 -4.33
CA ALA A 381 -9.56 -15.27 -4.02
C ALA A 381 -8.09 -14.94 -3.79
N ARG A 382 -7.49 -14.07 -4.62
CA ARG A 382 -6.08 -13.67 -4.44
C ARG A 382 -5.88 -12.98 -3.09
N GLU A 383 -6.77 -12.06 -2.75
CA GLU A 383 -6.68 -11.30 -1.50
C GLU A 383 -6.93 -12.17 -0.27
N ILE A 384 -7.88 -13.10 -0.34
CA ILE A 384 -8.13 -14.10 0.72
C ILE A 384 -6.85 -14.89 1.00
N VAL A 385 -6.18 -15.40 -0.03
CA VAL A 385 -4.94 -16.18 0.14
C VAL A 385 -3.81 -15.32 0.71
N LEU A 386 -3.65 -14.07 0.25
CA LEU A 386 -2.65 -13.15 0.81
C LEU A 386 -2.91 -12.84 2.29
N THR A 387 -4.16 -12.53 2.62
CA THR A 387 -4.61 -12.23 3.99
C THR A 387 -4.41 -13.45 4.89
N GLN A 388 -4.73 -14.65 4.39
CA GLN A 388 -4.52 -15.91 5.11
C GLN A 388 -3.04 -16.19 5.35
N GLY A 389 -2.19 -15.99 4.34
CA GLY A 389 -0.74 -16.09 4.50
C GLY A 389 -0.23 -15.14 5.59
N MET A 390 -0.66 -13.88 5.54
CA MET A 390 -0.27 -12.86 6.52
C MET A 390 -0.75 -13.19 7.94
N GLN A 391 -1.98 -13.71 8.06
CA GLN A 391 -2.55 -14.14 9.34
C GLN A 391 -1.71 -15.26 9.95
N MET A 392 -1.33 -16.25 9.13
CA MET A 392 -0.52 -17.37 9.59
C MET A 392 0.93 -16.96 9.90
N MET A 393 1.49 -15.99 9.19
CA MET A 393 2.80 -15.40 9.55
C MET A 393 2.74 -14.72 10.92
N ALA A 394 1.72 -13.89 11.16
CA ALA A 394 1.52 -13.19 12.43
C ALA A 394 1.27 -14.18 13.57
N ALA A 395 0.38 -15.18 13.37
CA ALA A 395 0.12 -16.24 14.36
C ALA A 395 1.38 -17.05 14.67
N GLY A 396 2.19 -17.37 13.65
CA GLY A 396 3.48 -18.04 13.81
C GLY A 396 4.44 -17.23 14.69
N CYS A 397 4.60 -15.93 14.41
CA CYS A 397 5.45 -15.04 15.20
C CYS A 397 4.94 -14.92 16.65
N PHE A 398 3.64 -14.72 16.83
CA PHE A 398 3.00 -14.66 18.15
C PHE A 398 3.26 -15.91 18.99
N LYS A 399 3.02 -17.11 18.43
CA LYS A 399 3.25 -18.38 19.16
C LYS A 399 4.73 -18.60 19.49
N ALA A 400 5.65 -18.22 18.59
CA ALA A 400 7.07 -18.28 18.89
C ALA A 400 7.47 -17.34 20.04
N LEU A 401 6.94 -16.11 20.03
CA LEU A 401 7.16 -15.12 21.09
C LEU A 401 6.65 -15.62 22.43
N LEU A 402 5.44 -16.18 22.51
CA LEU A 402 4.94 -16.78 23.74
C LEU A 402 5.85 -17.89 24.26
N GLY A 403 6.38 -18.75 23.38
CA GLY A 403 7.36 -19.75 23.76
C GLY A 403 8.62 -19.12 24.37
N PHE A 404 9.16 -18.06 23.76
CA PHE A 404 10.31 -17.33 24.32
C PHE A 404 10.01 -16.64 25.66
N PHE A 405 8.80 -16.13 25.87
CA PHE A 405 8.38 -15.59 27.16
C PHE A 405 8.33 -16.69 28.24
N LEU A 406 7.78 -17.87 27.93
CA LEU A 406 7.74 -19.00 28.87
C LEU A 406 9.14 -19.50 29.26
N GLU A 407 10.11 -19.45 28.33
CA GLU A 407 11.50 -19.80 28.63
C GLU A 407 12.29 -18.64 29.29
N GLY A 408 11.67 -17.48 29.54
CA GLY A 408 12.35 -16.32 30.11
C GLY A 408 13.42 -15.70 29.21
N LYS A 409 13.36 -15.93 27.89
CA LYS A 409 14.34 -15.44 26.91
C LYS A 409 14.07 -14.01 26.44
N MET A 410 12.85 -13.52 26.63
CA MET A 410 12.45 -12.14 26.31
C MET A 410 12.80 -11.19 27.46
N ARG A 411 13.33 -10.01 27.14
CA ARG A 411 13.54 -8.93 28.13
C ARG A 411 12.34 -8.00 28.15
N THR A 412 11.73 -7.82 29.31
CA THR A 412 10.76 -6.75 29.55
C THR A 412 11.44 -5.59 30.28
N PRO A 413 10.98 -4.34 30.08
CA PRO A 413 11.44 -3.22 30.90
C PRO A 413 11.09 -3.44 32.38
N ASP A 414 11.82 -2.78 33.27
CA ASP A 414 11.54 -2.80 34.72
C ASP A 414 10.21 -2.08 35.02
N PHE A 415 9.32 -2.76 35.72
CA PHE A 415 7.97 -2.29 36.07
C PHE A 415 7.94 -1.04 36.95
N SER A 416 9.05 -0.64 37.55
CA SER A 416 9.13 0.53 38.43
C SER A 416 8.71 1.84 37.73
N PHE A 417 8.84 1.92 36.40
CA PHE A 417 8.46 3.08 35.58
C PHE A 417 7.65 2.69 34.33
N ASP A 418 7.18 1.45 34.26
CA ASP A 418 6.67 0.86 33.03
C ASP A 418 5.45 -0.04 33.28
N ASN A 419 4.48 0.00 32.36
CA ASN A 419 3.26 -0.80 32.45
C ASN A 419 2.87 -1.28 31.03
N GLU A 420 2.88 -2.60 30.84
CA GLU A 420 2.54 -3.21 29.54
C GLU A 420 1.14 -2.84 29.08
N GLY A 421 0.18 -2.76 30.00
CA GLY A 421 -1.18 -2.32 29.70
C GLY A 421 -1.22 -0.91 29.14
N ILE A 422 -0.48 0.05 29.71
CA ILE A 422 -0.42 1.42 29.17
C ILE A 422 0.17 1.43 27.76
N ARG A 423 1.24 0.67 27.51
CA ARG A 423 1.83 0.57 26.16
C ARG A 423 0.84 -0.03 25.18
N TYR A 424 0.22 -1.15 25.53
CA TYR A 424 -0.80 -1.82 24.74
C TYR A 424 -1.93 -0.85 24.36
N GLU A 425 -2.53 -0.20 25.35
CA GLU A 425 -3.63 0.74 25.15
C GLU A 425 -3.20 1.90 24.24
N HIS A 426 -1.97 2.42 24.39
CA HIS A 426 -1.45 3.46 23.50
C HIS A 426 -1.17 2.98 22.07
N ARG A 427 -0.77 1.70 21.87
CA ARG A 427 -0.55 1.14 20.52
C ARG A 427 -1.86 0.98 19.76
N PHE A 428 -2.95 0.66 20.46
CA PHE A 428 -4.25 0.33 19.87
C PHE A 428 -5.32 1.43 20.07
N SER A 429 -5.01 2.53 20.75
CA SER A 429 -5.97 3.62 21.03
C SER A 429 -6.70 4.19 19.80
N PRO A 430 -6.11 4.25 18.59
CA PRO A 430 -6.84 4.69 17.39
C PRO A 430 -8.01 3.78 16.99
N PHE A 431 -8.10 2.58 17.57
CA PHE A 431 -9.16 1.61 17.25
C PHE A 431 -10.38 1.79 18.14
N ILE A 432 -10.30 2.60 19.19
CA ILE A 432 -11.41 2.86 20.12
C ILE A 432 -12.59 3.54 19.38
N SER A 433 -12.31 4.35 18.36
CA SER A 433 -13.35 5.04 17.57
C SER A 433 -14.06 4.15 16.56
N VAL A 434 -13.63 2.89 16.40
CA VAL A 434 -14.19 1.94 15.45
C VAL A 434 -15.09 0.96 16.20
N GLY A 435 -16.35 0.81 15.75
CA GLY A 435 -17.29 -0.12 16.37
C GLY A 435 -16.99 -1.59 16.08
N THR A 436 -16.65 -1.91 14.82
CA THR A 436 -16.35 -3.28 14.38
C THR A 436 -15.01 -3.35 13.62
N PRO A 437 -14.06 -4.23 14.01
CA PRO A 437 -14.13 -5.13 15.16
C PRO A 437 -14.09 -4.36 16.48
N PRO A 438 -14.67 -4.92 17.56
CA PRO A 438 -14.63 -4.26 18.86
C PRO A 438 -13.17 -4.10 19.32
N PHE A 439 -12.89 -2.96 19.96
CA PHE A 439 -11.62 -2.75 20.63
C PHE A 439 -11.40 -3.83 21.68
N MET A 440 -10.21 -4.45 21.69
CA MET A 440 -9.83 -5.49 22.64
C MET A 440 -8.98 -4.86 23.75
N PRO A 441 -9.50 -4.65 24.98
CA PRO A 441 -8.73 -4.07 26.07
C PRO A 441 -7.61 -4.99 26.53
N TYR A 442 -6.57 -4.43 27.17
CA TYR A 442 -5.41 -5.20 27.61
C TYR A 442 -5.78 -6.41 28.49
N LYS A 443 -6.74 -6.25 29.40
CA LYS A 443 -7.20 -7.34 30.28
C LYS A 443 -7.74 -8.52 29.47
N GLN A 444 -8.49 -8.26 28.41
CA GLN A 444 -9.04 -9.31 27.56
C GLN A 444 -7.93 -10.01 26.77
N PHE A 445 -6.92 -9.26 26.30
CA PHE A 445 -5.71 -9.84 25.73
C PHE A 445 -5.03 -10.81 26.70
N GLN A 446 -4.84 -10.41 27.96
CA GLN A 446 -4.25 -11.29 28.98
C GLN A 446 -5.08 -12.57 29.17
N GLU A 447 -6.40 -12.46 29.31
CA GLU A 447 -7.30 -13.61 29.48
C GLU A 447 -7.24 -14.59 28.28
N MET A 448 -7.23 -14.06 27.05
CA MET A 448 -7.21 -14.90 25.84
C MET A 448 -5.83 -15.49 25.53
N THR A 449 -4.76 -14.96 26.13
CA THR A 449 -3.39 -15.43 25.91
C THR A 449 -2.78 -16.12 27.12
N ASP A 450 -3.51 -16.20 28.24
CA ASP A 450 -3.10 -16.96 29.41
C ASP A 450 -3.00 -18.45 29.07
N VAL A 451 -1.78 -18.97 29.12
CA VAL A 451 -1.51 -20.39 28.89
C VAL A 451 -1.84 -21.24 30.12
N GLY A 452 -1.87 -20.63 31.32
CA GLY A 452 -2.13 -21.31 32.59
C GLY A 452 -3.57 -21.80 32.73
N GLN A 453 -4.50 -21.28 31.92
CA GLN A 453 -5.90 -21.70 31.92
C GLN A 453 -6.13 -23.12 31.37
N TYR A 454 -5.14 -23.71 30.67
CA TYR A 454 -5.24 -25.05 30.08
C TYR A 454 -4.67 -26.12 31.01
N PHE A 455 -5.24 -27.33 30.97
CA PHE A 455 -4.75 -28.47 31.75
C PHE A 455 -4.51 -29.72 30.87
N PRO A 456 -3.25 -30.19 30.74
CA PRO A 456 -2.02 -29.55 31.22
C PRO A 456 -1.74 -28.23 30.47
N ALA A 457 -1.05 -27.29 31.13
CA ALA A 457 -0.63 -26.05 30.50
C ALA A 457 0.37 -26.34 29.36
N PRO A 458 0.27 -25.67 28.20
CA PRO A 458 1.18 -25.90 27.08
C PRO A 458 2.60 -25.48 27.44
N THR A 459 3.56 -26.30 27.05
CA THR A 459 4.98 -26.01 27.20
C THR A 459 5.48 -25.05 26.13
N ALA A 460 6.69 -24.50 26.29
CA ALA A 460 7.32 -23.70 25.24
C ALA A 460 7.49 -24.51 23.93
N GLN A 461 7.80 -25.82 24.04
CA GLN A 461 7.90 -26.72 22.89
C GLN A 461 6.57 -26.88 22.16
N ASP A 462 5.45 -26.97 22.88
CA ASP A 462 4.11 -27.03 22.28
C ASP A 462 3.80 -25.75 21.50
N LEU A 463 4.20 -24.60 22.04
CA LEU A 463 4.03 -23.29 21.38
C LEU A 463 4.92 -23.16 20.14
N TYR A 464 6.18 -23.63 20.20
CA TYR A 464 7.05 -23.68 19.02
C TYR A 464 6.52 -24.63 17.95
N LEU A 465 5.95 -25.78 18.34
CA LEU A 465 5.31 -26.70 17.42
C LEU A 465 4.07 -26.05 16.78
N SER A 466 3.23 -25.36 17.55
CA SER A 466 2.11 -24.57 17.04
C SER A 466 2.57 -23.48 16.08
N SER A 467 3.61 -22.74 16.42
CA SER A 467 4.24 -21.73 15.56
C SER A 467 4.69 -22.33 14.23
N SER A 468 5.34 -23.50 14.26
CA SER A 468 5.78 -24.20 13.04
C SER A 468 4.61 -24.60 12.14
N LYS A 469 3.46 -24.99 12.72
CA LYS A 469 2.25 -25.31 11.94
C LYS A 469 1.73 -24.07 11.23
N HIS A 470 1.71 -22.91 11.89
CA HIS A 470 1.31 -21.65 11.27
C HIS A 470 2.26 -21.24 10.14
N PHE A 471 3.59 -21.31 10.33
CA PHE A 471 4.53 -21.00 9.25
C PHE A 471 4.43 -21.99 8.06
N ALA A 472 4.09 -23.25 8.31
CA ALA A 472 3.81 -24.22 7.24
C ALA A 472 2.56 -23.84 6.44
N GLN A 473 1.48 -23.38 7.10
CA GLN A 473 0.27 -22.90 6.44
C GLN A 473 0.50 -21.59 5.68
N ALA A 474 1.28 -20.66 6.24
CA ALA A 474 1.68 -19.43 5.56
C ALA A 474 2.46 -19.75 4.26
N LYS A 475 3.44 -20.65 4.35
CA LYS A 475 4.18 -21.16 3.19
C LYS A 475 3.23 -21.72 2.13
N GLN A 476 2.29 -22.60 2.52
CA GLN A 476 1.34 -23.20 1.59
C GLN A 476 0.46 -22.15 0.89
N ALA A 477 -0.01 -21.14 1.63
CA ALA A 477 -0.79 -20.04 1.07
C ALA A 477 0.02 -19.28 0.00
N TYR A 478 1.24 -18.87 0.33
CA TYR A 478 2.07 -18.10 -0.60
C TYR A 478 2.57 -18.92 -1.81
N GLU A 479 2.81 -20.23 -1.66
CA GLU A 479 3.16 -21.11 -2.79
C GLU A 479 2.02 -21.27 -3.82
N SER A 480 0.78 -20.98 -3.42
CA SER A 480 -0.37 -21.02 -4.32
C SER A 480 -0.55 -19.77 -5.19
N ILE A 481 0.23 -18.71 -4.93
CA ILE A 481 0.19 -17.44 -5.68
C ILE A 481 1.37 -17.41 -6.67
N ALA A 482 1.16 -16.78 -7.83
CA ALA A 482 2.22 -16.54 -8.80
C ALA A 482 3.42 -15.83 -8.16
N ALA A 483 4.63 -16.26 -8.49
CA ALA A 483 5.86 -15.73 -7.92
C ALA A 483 6.03 -14.24 -8.28
N ALA A 484 5.94 -13.38 -7.26
CA ALA A 484 6.33 -11.97 -7.29
C ALA A 484 7.42 -11.74 -6.23
N GLY A 485 8.25 -10.70 -6.39
CA GLY A 485 9.41 -10.45 -5.53
C GLY A 485 9.06 -10.41 -4.02
N GLU A 486 8.00 -9.69 -3.66
CA GLU A 486 7.55 -9.61 -2.25
C GLU A 486 7.07 -10.97 -1.71
N ILE A 487 6.35 -11.75 -2.54
CA ILE A 487 5.88 -13.09 -2.16
C ILE A 487 7.06 -14.04 -1.96
N GLN A 488 8.12 -13.91 -2.76
CA GLN A 488 9.36 -14.68 -2.58
C GLN A 488 10.05 -14.35 -1.26
N ASN A 489 10.09 -13.07 -0.87
CA ASN A 489 10.63 -12.65 0.43
C ASN A 489 9.80 -13.22 1.58
N LEU A 490 8.46 -13.14 1.52
CA LEU A 490 7.57 -13.75 2.52
C LEU A 490 7.73 -15.27 2.60
N LEU A 491 7.90 -15.94 1.45
CA LEU A 491 8.19 -17.39 1.39
C LEU A 491 9.52 -17.75 2.04
N LEU A 492 10.55 -16.93 1.85
CA LEU A 492 11.85 -17.12 2.49
C LEU A 492 11.73 -17.01 4.01
N VAL A 493 11.04 -15.97 4.51
CA VAL A 493 10.80 -15.80 5.95
C VAL A 493 10.00 -16.98 6.50
N ALA A 494 8.89 -17.36 5.86
CA ALA A 494 8.06 -18.49 6.29
C ALA A 494 8.83 -19.81 6.36
N LYS A 495 9.63 -20.12 5.33
CA LYS A 495 10.45 -21.35 5.27
C LYS A 495 11.53 -21.36 6.35
N THR A 496 12.20 -20.23 6.55
CA THR A 496 13.28 -20.11 7.54
C THR A 496 12.74 -20.24 8.96
N ASN A 497 11.65 -19.52 9.27
CA ASN A 497 11.01 -19.58 10.58
C ASN A 497 10.35 -20.93 10.86
N LEU A 498 9.80 -21.60 9.83
CA LEU A 498 9.32 -22.99 9.95
C LEU A 498 10.42 -23.94 10.42
N VAL A 499 11.62 -23.84 9.84
CA VAL A 499 12.77 -24.67 10.26
C VAL A 499 13.20 -24.31 11.67
N MET A 500 13.39 -23.02 11.96
CA MET A 500 13.84 -22.55 13.28
C MET A 500 12.89 -22.99 14.40
N THR A 501 11.58 -22.81 14.23
CA THR A 501 10.58 -23.20 15.24
C THR A 501 10.45 -24.70 15.41
N LYS A 502 10.65 -25.51 14.36
CA LYS A 502 10.79 -26.96 14.51
C LYS A 502 12.01 -27.38 15.31
N LEU A 503 13.15 -26.72 15.09
CA LEU A 503 14.37 -26.98 15.87
C LEU A 503 14.15 -26.65 17.35
N LEU A 504 13.55 -25.50 17.65
CA LEU A 504 13.21 -25.10 19.02
C LEU A 504 12.24 -26.09 19.68
N ALA A 505 11.21 -26.54 18.95
CA ALA A 505 10.29 -27.58 19.43
C ALA A 505 11.01 -28.91 19.75
N GLY A 506 12.09 -29.21 19.00
CA GLY A 506 12.96 -30.37 19.25
C GLY A 506 13.99 -30.18 20.37
N GLY A 507 13.94 -29.07 21.13
CA GLY A 507 14.85 -28.78 22.25
C GLY A 507 16.14 -28.06 21.85
N HIS A 508 16.26 -27.59 20.61
CA HIS A 508 17.43 -26.80 20.19
C HIS A 508 17.58 -25.56 21.07
N LYS A 509 18.76 -25.36 21.67
CA LYS A 509 19.09 -24.21 22.54
C LYS A 509 18.16 -24.06 23.75
N GLN A 510 17.57 -25.15 24.24
CA GLN A 510 16.72 -25.13 25.44
C GLN A 510 17.49 -24.70 26.70
N SER A 511 18.73 -25.18 26.86
CA SER A 511 19.62 -24.80 27.97
C SER A 511 20.38 -23.48 27.74
N SER A 512 20.20 -22.85 26.58
CA SER A 512 20.90 -21.62 26.24
C SER A 512 20.20 -20.40 26.82
N SER A 513 20.97 -19.48 27.39
CA SER A 513 20.52 -18.15 27.76
C SER A 513 20.53 -17.15 26.58
N SER A 514 20.79 -17.64 25.36
CA SER A 514 20.82 -16.80 24.16
C SER A 514 19.42 -16.28 23.83
N ARG A 515 19.37 -14.99 23.49
CA ARG A 515 18.12 -14.30 23.18
C ARG A 515 17.74 -14.51 21.72
N PRO A 516 16.44 -14.51 21.42
CA PRO A 516 16.00 -14.41 20.04
C PRO A 516 16.43 -13.06 19.45
N GLN A 517 16.83 -13.08 18.18
CA GLN A 517 17.04 -11.91 17.34
C GLN A 517 15.99 -11.92 16.24
N PHE A 518 15.49 -10.74 15.91
CA PHE A 518 14.45 -10.53 14.91
C PHE A 518 15.04 -9.73 13.74
N ASP A 519 15.29 -10.42 12.62
CA ASP A 519 15.91 -9.84 11.44
C ASP A 519 14.85 -9.43 10.40
N PHE A 520 14.62 -8.13 10.28
CA PHE A 520 13.65 -7.52 9.35
C PHE A 520 14.27 -7.14 7.99
N THR A 521 15.49 -7.57 7.67
CA THR A 521 16.16 -7.19 6.41
C THR A 521 15.46 -7.75 5.16
N VAL A 522 14.82 -8.92 5.27
CA VAL A 522 14.10 -9.56 4.15
C VAL A 522 12.67 -9.04 4.02
N ASN A 523 12.02 -8.75 5.14
CA ASN A 523 10.67 -8.20 5.18
C ASN A 523 10.52 -7.26 6.38
N SER A 524 9.93 -6.10 6.15
CA SER A 524 9.80 -5.03 7.14
C SER A 524 8.72 -5.27 8.20
N ILE A 525 7.95 -6.36 8.10
CA ILE A 525 6.80 -6.67 8.97
C ILE A 525 7.03 -7.98 9.73
N PHE A 526 7.59 -8.99 9.07
CA PHE A 526 7.81 -10.32 9.61
C PHE A 526 9.30 -10.65 9.64
N PRO A 527 9.90 -10.84 10.82
CA PRO A 527 11.32 -11.05 10.94
C PRO A 527 11.69 -12.50 10.66
N ILE A 528 12.93 -12.71 10.22
CA ILE A 528 13.60 -14.01 10.38
C ILE A 528 14.01 -14.13 11.86
N ILE A 529 13.50 -15.16 12.53
CA ILE A 529 13.82 -15.45 13.93
C ILE A 529 15.13 -16.23 13.98
N ARG A 530 16.11 -15.73 14.76
CA ARG A 530 17.39 -16.40 14.99
C ARG A 530 17.62 -16.59 16.49
N VAL A 531 18.11 -17.76 16.88
CA VAL A 531 18.54 -18.04 18.26
C VAL A 531 19.97 -18.57 18.19
N LEU A 532 20.94 -17.74 18.58
CA LEU A 532 22.38 -18.02 18.40
C LEU A 532 22.97 -18.98 19.42
#